data_AF-A0A6G1MN14-F1
#
_entry.id   AF-A0A6G1MN14-F1
#
_cell.length_a   1.000
_cell.length_b   1.000
_cell.length_c   1.000
_cell.angle_alpha   90.00
_cell.angle_beta   90.00
_cell.angle_gamma   90.00
#
_symmetry.space_group_name_H-M   'P 1'
#
loop_
_entity.id
_entity.type
_entity.pdbx_description
1 polymer ?
#
loop_
_entity_poly.entity_id
_entity_poly.type
_entity_poly.pdbx_seq_one_letter_code
_entity_poly.pdbx_strand_id
1 'polypeptide(L)'
;MGQTKEQRKRRRCCILCLVAFIILLIIILVPIGVLVIGKNDGSPANGGNKSSDGSGGGTGDGLGGSPDVNPNTIPTAAKGSYLDPFTWYDTRDFNTTYTGETVGGLSVMGLFSKWDDSARPNPNVPPLNEKFEYGKVPMRGVNVGGWLLLEPFITPSFFKKYDLNLGVVDEYTLSAHLGAKATAQTLEKHYATFVTEQTFKEIAEAGLDHVRIPYPYWIVTPEANDPYLPRVGWRYLLRGIEWARKYGLRIKLDLHSIQGGQNGWNHSGRQGILGWVNGTSGEANAQKSLDMHDQLSKFFAQPRYKNIVTLYGLVNEPRMTALPLNEVLNWTANAYEIIRGNGLNAKIVFGDGFLGLENWKGRLPGLEGLVLDVHQYVIFNIGQIAQTHTGKIQFACSGWGAAMSQSNDPTTGFGPTMVGEFGQADTDCVPYLNNVGTGSRWEGDLIFPDPSSSVTTPSCHTGANCSCTIPNSDPSKWSDLYKQFLLMFASAQMESFELAWGWMYWTWDTEDAYQWSYKKGIAAGTIPKIAYERNFTCDDAIPDFQLLGLSEGY
;
A
#
# COMPACT_ATOMS: atom_id res chain seq x y z
N MET A 1 26.93 53.90 11.40
CA MET A 1 26.66 53.84 12.85
C MET A 1 27.58 52.83 13.50
N GLY A 2 28.57 53.28 14.29
CA GLY A 2 29.55 52.40 14.94
C GLY A 2 29.03 51.83 16.26
N GLN A 3 29.09 50.51 16.43
CA GLN A 3 28.74 49.86 17.71
C GLN A 3 29.69 50.27 18.83
N THR A 4 29.14 50.56 20.01
CA THR A 4 29.89 51.01 21.19
C THR A 4 30.81 49.92 21.74
N LYS A 5 31.92 50.31 22.40
CA LYS A 5 32.91 49.39 23.01
C LYS A 5 32.27 48.35 23.95
N GLU A 6 31.18 48.71 24.61
CA GLU A 6 30.43 47.84 25.53
C GLU A 6 29.67 46.71 24.80
N GLN A 7 29.07 47.00 23.64
CA GLN A 7 28.37 46.00 22.82
C GLN A 7 29.34 44.95 22.26
N ARG A 8 30.57 45.35 21.88
CA ARG A 8 31.62 44.42 21.43
C ARG A 8 32.12 43.51 22.55
N LYS A 9 32.19 44.00 23.79
CA LYS A 9 32.62 43.21 24.96
C LYS A 9 31.57 42.16 25.35
N ARG A 10 30.28 42.53 25.32
CA ARG A 10 29.16 41.62 25.61
C ARG A 10 29.03 40.51 24.56
N ARG A 11 29.20 40.84 23.27
CA ARG A 11 29.16 39.85 22.17
C ARG A 11 30.34 38.87 22.22
N ARG A 12 31.55 39.33 22.57
CA ARG A 12 32.72 38.45 22.78
C ARG A 12 32.54 37.52 23.98
N CYS A 13 31.92 38.00 25.07
CA CYS A 13 31.62 37.17 26.24
C CYS A 13 30.61 36.05 25.90
N CYS A 14 29.53 36.37 25.17
CA CYS A 14 28.54 35.37 24.76
C CYS A 14 29.14 34.32 23.80
N ILE A 15 30.01 34.71 22.87
CA ILE A 15 30.66 33.77 21.94
C ILE A 15 31.61 32.84 22.71
N LEU A 16 32.37 33.36 23.68
CA LEU A 16 33.25 32.54 24.52
C LEU A 16 32.48 31.53 25.38
N CYS A 17 31.34 31.92 25.96
CA CYS A 17 30.47 30.99 26.69
C CYS A 17 29.87 29.91 25.79
N LEU A 18 29.49 30.27 24.55
CA LEU A 18 28.93 29.31 23.58
C LEU A 18 29.99 28.28 23.13
N VAL A 19 31.22 28.73 22.88
CA VAL A 19 32.34 27.85 22.49
C VAL A 19 32.73 26.94 23.65
N ALA A 20 32.78 27.44 24.88
CA ALA A 20 33.05 26.62 26.06
C ALA A 20 31.98 25.52 26.27
N PHE A 21 30.70 25.85 26.03
CA PHE A 21 29.60 24.89 26.12
C PHE A 21 29.68 23.79 25.05
N ILE A 22 30.04 24.14 23.81
CA ILE A 22 30.21 23.17 22.72
C ILE A 22 31.41 22.25 22.98
N ILE A 23 32.53 22.78 23.49
CA ILE A 23 33.71 21.97 23.85
C ILE A 23 33.37 21.00 24.99
N LEU A 24 32.59 21.43 25.98
CA LEU A 24 32.15 20.57 27.08
C LEU A 24 31.25 19.42 26.57
N LEU A 25 30.36 19.70 25.61
CA LEU A 25 29.52 18.69 24.96
C LEU A 25 30.33 17.66 24.17
N ILE A 26 31.38 18.08 23.45
CA ILE A 26 32.26 17.18 22.71
C ILE A 26 33.07 16.27 23.65
N ILE A 27 33.52 16.79 24.81
CA ILE A 27 34.26 16.02 25.82
C ILE A 27 33.37 15.00 26.53
N ILE A 28 32.07 15.30 26.72
CA ILE A 28 31.12 14.37 27.36
C ILE A 28 30.65 13.27 26.39
N LEU A 29 30.58 13.56 25.08
CA LEU A 29 29.98 12.65 24.09
C LEU A 29 30.97 11.69 23.40
N VAL A 30 32.28 11.79 23.69
CA VAL A 30 33.30 10.90 23.12
C VAL A 30 34.32 10.60 24.22
N PRO A 31 34.44 9.37 24.82
CA PRO A 31 34.47 8.07 24.14
C PRO A 31 33.96 6.82 24.93
N ILE A 32 33.15 5.95 24.32
CA ILE A 32 33.24 4.49 24.55
C ILE A 32 33.07 3.80 23.20
N GLY A 33 34.12 3.10 22.75
CA GLY A 33 33.99 2.26 21.56
C GLY A 33 35.29 1.88 20.86
N VAL A 34 36.33 1.45 21.58
CA VAL A 34 37.40 0.64 20.98
C VAL A 34 37.97 -0.33 22.01
N LEU A 35 38.21 -1.58 21.57
CA LEU A 35 38.92 -2.71 22.19
C LEU A 35 38.14 -3.65 23.11
N VAL A 36 37.68 -4.78 22.56
CA VAL A 36 38.23 -6.11 22.92
C VAL A 36 38.22 -7.00 21.66
N ILE A 37 39.42 -7.39 21.23
CA ILE A 37 39.69 -8.51 20.31
C ILE A 37 40.08 -9.69 21.21
N GLY A 38 39.48 -10.87 20.97
CA GLY A 38 39.79 -12.10 21.69
C GLY A 38 39.52 -13.36 20.86
N LYS A 39 40.61 -13.96 20.39
CA LYS A 39 40.84 -15.23 19.68
C LYS A 39 39.99 -16.47 20.05
N ASN A 40 39.88 -17.34 19.04
CA ASN A 40 39.53 -18.77 19.03
C ASN A 40 40.17 -19.62 20.13
N ASP A 41 39.46 -20.66 20.58
CA ASP A 41 39.91 -22.07 20.59
C ASP A 41 38.80 -23.06 21.01
N GLY A 42 38.72 -24.21 20.32
CA GLY A 42 38.51 -25.55 20.90
C GLY A 42 37.11 -26.03 21.36
N SER A 43 36.47 -26.85 20.51
CA SER A 43 35.49 -27.92 20.88
C SER A 43 36.10 -28.96 21.86
N PRO A 44 35.34 -29.81 22.61
CA PRO A 44 34.21 -30.61 22.08
C PRO A 44 33.00 -30.97 23.01
N ALA A 45 31.89 -31.27 22.31
CA ALA A 45 30.87 -32.32 22.50
C ALA A 45 30.21 -32.64 23.87
N ASN A 46 28.89 -32.43 23.92
CA ASN A 46 27.82 -33.37 24.36
C ASN A 46 26.47 -32.69 23.99
N GLY A 47 25.51 -33.28 23.27
CA GLY A 47 24.95 -34.62 23.38
C GLY A 47 23.56 -34.53 24.04
N GLY A 48 22.55 -34.02 23.31
CA GLY A 48 21.19 -33.86 23.85
C GLY A 48 20.14 -33.55 22.77
N ASN A 49 19.44 -34.59 22.34
CA ASN A 49 18.46 -34.61 21.26
C ASN A 49 17.08 -34.10 21.76
N LYS A 50 16.49 -33.06 21.15
CA LYS A 50 15.05 -32.74 21.27
C LYS A 50 14.49 -32.09 19.99
N SER A 51 13.73 -32.91 19.26
CA SER A 51 12.49 -32.63 18.52
C SER A 51 12.25 -31.24 17.93
N SER A 52 12.22 -31.22 16.60
CA SER A 52 11.76 -30.19 15.68
C SER A 52 10.25 -29.92 15.78
N ASP A 53 9.89 -28.65 16.00
CA ASP A 53 8.63 -28.09 15.52
C ASP A 53 8.99 -26.89 14.62
N GLY A 54 8.61 -27.01 13.34
CA GLY A 54 8.88 -26.03 12.29
C GLY A 54 7.96 -24.82 12.41
N SER A 55 8.47 -23.76 13.00
CA SER A 55 7.97 -22.40 12.85
C SER A 55 8.98 -21.62 12.02
N GLY A 56 8.62 -21.31 10.77
CA GLY A 56 9.45 -20.60 9.81
C GLY A 56 9.63 -19.12 10.15
N GLY A 57 10.36 -18.82 11.22
CA GLY A 57 10.94 -17.51 11.47
C GLY A 57 12.29 -17.42 10.76
N GLY A 58 12.30 -16.94 9.51
CA GLY A 58 13.52 -16.73 8.75
C GLY A 58 14.41 -15.68 9.44
N THR A 59 15.59 -16.11 9.86
CA THR A 59 16.68 -15.22 10.27
C THR A 59 17.15 -14.40 9.06
N GLY A 60 17.60 -13.16 9.32
CA GLY A 60 18.10 -12.23 8.30
C GLY A 60 19.54 -12.55 7.93
N ASP A 61 19.75 -13.70 7.30
CA ASP A 61 21.01 -14.09 6.72
C ASP A 61 20.88 -14.03 5.19
N GLY A 62 21.47 -12.99 4.59
CA GLY A 62 21.80 -13.00 3.16
C GLY A 62 22.69 -14.22 2.83
N LEU A 63 23.40 -14.21 1.70
CA LEU A 63 24.26 -15.35 1.31
C LEU A 63 25.44 -15.69 2.26
N GLY A 64 25.50 -15.10 3.46
CA GLY A 64 26.55 -15.30 4.46
C GLY A 64 26.68 -16.76 4.89
N GLY A 65 27.50 -17.52 4.15
CA GLY A 65 27.78 -18.94 4.39
C GLY A 65 27.22 -19.90 3.35
N SER A 66 26.48 -19.42 2.32
CA SER A 66 25.99 -20.29 1.24
C SER A 66 27.17 -20.75 0.36
N PRO A 67 27.53 -22.06 0.36
CA PRO A 67 28.68 -22.57 -0.39
C PRO A 67 28.48 -22.50 -1.91
N ASP A 68 27.24 -22.32 -2.37
CA ASP A 68 26.84 -22.42 -3.77
C ASP A 68 26.97 -21.10 -4.55
N VAL A 69 27.22 -19.97 -3.87
CA VAL A 69 27.37 -18.66 -4.51
C VAL A 69 28.69 -18.02 -4.09
N ASN A 70 29.57 -17.78 -5.06
CA ASN A 70 30.91 -17.25 -4.79
C ASN A 70 30.93 -15.71 -4.89
N PRO A 71 31.26 -14.96 -3.82
CA PRO A 71 31.34 -13.49 -3.86
C PRO A 71 32.29 -12.92 -4.93
N ASN A 72 33.26 -13.73 -5.39
CA ASN A 72 34.19 -13.32 -6.42
C ASN A 72 33.58 -13.30 -7.84
N THR A 73 32.40 -13.87 -8.04
CA THR A 73 31.69 -13.78 -9.33
C THR A 73 30.93 -12.46 -9.51
N ILE A 74 30.80 -11.66 -8.45
CA ILE A 74 30.17 -10.33 -8.52
C ILE A 74 31.17 -9.33 -9.11
N PRO A 75 30.86 -8.64 -10.22
CA PRO A 75 31.75 -7.62 -10.79
C PRO A 75 32.01 -6.49 -9.81
N THR A 76 33.21 -5.91 -9.86
CA THR A 76 33.62 -4.81 -8.95
C THR A 76 32.63 -3.65 -8.94
N ALA A 77 32.04 -3.29 -10.09
CA ALA A 77 31.06 -2.21 -10.19
C ALA A 77 29.71 -2.53 -9.53
N ALA A 78 29.40 -3.81 -9.31
CA ALA A 78 28.16 -4.25 -8.68
C ALA A 78 28.32 -4.53 -7.18
N LYS A 79 29.54 -4.79 -6.70
CA LYS A 79 29.81 -5.08 -5.28
C LYS A 79 29.31 -3.96 -4.37
N GLY A 80 28.55 -4.32 -3.34
CA GLY A 80 27.96 -3.36 -2.40
C GLY A 80 26.77 -2.55 -2.94
N SER A 81 26.35 -2.78 -4.20
CA SER A 81 25.18 -2.14 -4.79
C SER A 81 23.91 -2.95 -4.54
N TYR A 82 22.75 -2.40 -4.91
CA TYR A 82 21.47 -3.12 -4.84
C TYR A 82 21.42 -4.41 -5.70
N LEU A 83 22.37 -4.60 -6.63
CA LEU A 83 22.51 -5.81 -7.46
C LEU A 83 23.39 -6.90 -6.81
N ASP A 84 24.04 -6.60 -5.68
CA ASP A 84 24.91 -7.55 -4.98
C ASP A 84 24.11 -8.37 -3.95
N PRO A 85 23.85 -9.66 -4.20
CA PRO A 85 23.03 -10.49 -3.32
C PRO A 85 23.67 -10.74 -1.96
N PHE A 86 24.97 -10.47 -1.78
CA PHE A 86 25.61 -10.53 -0.46
C PHE A 86 25.24 -9.34 0.44
N THR A 87 24.61 -8.31 -0.12
CA THR A 87 24.11 -7.16 0.65
C THR A 87 22.62 -7.24 0.95
N TRP A 88 21.91 -8.20 0.36
CA TRP A 88 20.46 -8.33 0.53
C TRP A 88 20.14 -8.87 1.92
N TYR A 89 19.05 -8.35 2.50
CA TYR A 89 18.54 -8.79 3.78
C TYR A 89 18.01 -10.24 3.74
N ASP A 90 17.36 -10.61 2.64
CA ASP A 90 16.77 -11.92 2.40
C ASP A 90 17.03 -12.35 0.96
N THR A 91 17.48 -13.60 0.79
CA THR A 91 17.77 -14.18 -0.53
C THR A 91 16.86 -15.35 -0.90
N ARG A 92 15.90 -15.70 -0.04
CA ARG A 92 14.93 -16.77 -0.32
C ARG A 92 14.11 -16.43 -1.55
N ASP A 93 13.90 -17.46 -2.37
CA ASP A 93 13.18 -17.44 -3.64
C ASP A 93 13.74 -16.49 -4.70
N PHE A 94 15.01 -16.08 -4.56
CA PHE A 94 15.73 -15.33 -5.57
C PHE A 94 16.76 -16.20 -6.30
N ASN A 95 16.91 -15.92 -7.60
CA ASN A 95 18.10 -16.33 -8.32
C ASN A 95 19.26 -15.37 -7.99
N THR A 96 20.22 -15.85 -7.21
CA THR A 96 21.37 -15.07 -6.75
C THR A 96 22.57 -15.11 -7.70
N THR A 97 22.42 -15.69 -8.89
CA THR A 97 23.44 -15.59 -9.95
C THR A 97 23.46 -14.17 -10.49
N TYR A 98 24.62 -13.50 -10.41
CA TYR A 98 24.74 -12.15 -10.92
C TYR A 98 24.42 -12.06 -12.41
N THR A 99 23.59 -11.09 -12.76
CA THR A 99 23.39 -10.63 -14.14
C THR A 99 23.28 -9.10 -14.15
N GLY A 100 23.91 -8.49 -15.15
CA GLY A 100 23.77 -7.05 -15.44
C GLY A 100 22.66 -6.74 -16.45
N GLU A 101 21.90 -7.77 -16.87
CA GLU A 101 20.85 -7.60 -17.87
C GLU A 101 19.72 -6.71 -17.36
N THR A 102 19.17 -5.94 -18.29
CA THR A 102 18.01 -5.08 -18.05
C THR A 102 17.02 -5.19 -19.20
N VAL A 103 15.75 -4.96 -18.89
CA VAL A 103 14.69 -4.80 -19.89
C VAL A 103 14.00 -3.47 -19.60
N GLY A 104 13.91 -2.59 -20.60
CA GLY A 104 13.44 -1.21 -20.37
C GLY A 104 14.29 -0.45 -19.35
N GLY A 105 15.57 -0.79 -19.17
CA GLY A 105 16.45 -0.20 -18.16
C GLY A 105 16.25 -0.72 -16.73
N LEU A 106 15.31 -1.65 -16.51
CA LEU A 106 15.03 -2.26 -15.22
C LEU A 106 15.73 -3.62 -15.09
N SER A 107 16.35 -3.86 -13.93
CA SER A 107 17.14 -5.08 -13.69
C SER A 107 16.26 -6.33 -13.62
N VAL A 108 16.77 -7.43 -14.17
CA VAL A 108 16.21 -8.78 -14.01
C VAL A 108 16.90 -9.59 -12.88
N MET A 109 17.83 -8.97 -12.15
CA MET A 109 18.55 -9.62 -11.05
C MET A 109 17.57 -10.16 -10.00
N GLY A 110 17.80 -11.38 -9.52
CA GLY A 110 16.90 -12.08 -8.61
C GLY A 110 15.85 -12.96 -9.30
N LEU A 111 15.61 -12.81 -10.60
CA LEU A 111 14.61 -13.62 -11.31
C LEU A 111 15.15 -14.96 -11.80
N PHE A 112 14.33 -16.00 -11.66
CA PHE A 112 14.49 -17.24 -12.43
C PHE A 112 14.00 -17.03 -13.87
N SER A 113 14.70 -17.64 -14.82
CA SER A 113 14.38 -17.56 -16.26
C SER A 113 13.24 -18.49 -16.69
N LYS A 114 12.92 -19.50 -15.87
CA LYS A 114 11.80 -20.42 -16.07
C LYS A 114 10.64 -20.01 -15.16
N TRP A 115 9.41 -20.20 -15.65
CA TRP A 115 8.18 -19.96 -14.90
C TRP A 115 7.13 -21.00 -15.30
N ASP A 116 6.11 -21.18 -14.45
CA ASP A 116 4.97 -22.06 -14.70
C ASP A 116 3.66 -21.33 -14.39
N ASP A 117 2.78 -21.24 -15.38
CA ASP A 117 1.47 -20.61 -15.28
C ASP A 117 0.33 -21.65 -15.18
N SER A 118 0.63 -22.91 -14.85
CA SER A 118 -0.38 -23.98 -14.73
C SER A 118 -1.22 -23.90 -13.46
N ALA A 119 -0.80 -23.11 -12.47
CA ALA A 119 -1.47 -22.99 -11.18
C ALA A 119 -2.86 -22.34 -11.30
N ARG A 120 -3.79 -22.83 -10.49
CA ARG A 120 -5.17 -22.33 -10.38
C ARG A 120 -5.42 -21.86 -8.94
N PRO A 121 -6.00 -20.66 -8.73
CA PRO A 121 -6.16 -20.12 -7.38
C PRO A 121 -7.30 -20.79 -6.62
N ASN A 122 -8.40 -21.11 -7.30
CA ASN A 122 -9.56 -21.79 -6.71
C ASN A 122 -10.39 -22.49 -7.81
N PRO A 123 -11.36 -23.35 -7.47
CA PRO A 123 -12.14 -24.12 -8.46
C PRO A 123 -12.96 -23.29 -9.45
N ASN A 124 -13.35 -22.05 -9.10
CA ASN A 124 -14.25 -21.21 -9.87
C ASN A 124 -13.54 -20.35 -10.93
N VAL A 125 -12.21 -20.34 -10.90
CA VAL A 125 -11.38 -19.46 -11.74
C VAL A 125 -10.43 -20.31 -12.58
N PRO A 126 -10.18 -19.96 -13.86
CA PRO A 126 -9.23 -20.69 -14.68
C PRO A 126 -7.77 -20.53 -14.19
N PRO A 127 -6.89 -21.52 -14.44
CA PRO A 127 -5.45 -21.40 -14.21
C PRO A 127 -4.86 -20.21 -14.98
N LEU A 128 -3.66 -19.76 -14.62
CA LEU A 128 -3.05 -18.56 -15.21
C LEU A 128 -2.84 -18.69 -16.72
N ASN A 129 -2.47 -19.86 -17.21
CA ASN A 129 -2.29 -20.16 -18.64
C ASN A 129 -3.60 -20.18 -19.45
N GLU A 130 -4.75 -20.04 -18.79
CA GLU A 130 -6.06 -19.89 -19.39
C GLU A 130 -6.62 -18.47 -19.21
N LYS A 131 -7.46 -18.06 -20.14
CA LYS A 131 -8.01 -16.70 -20.20
C LYS A 131 -9.01 -16.47 -19.07
N PHE A 132 -8.79 -15.41 -18.27
CA PHE A 132 -9.81 -14.85 -17.39
C PHE A 132 -10.71 -13.88 -18.17
N GLU A 133 -12.04 -14.06 -18.09
CA GLU A 133 -13.01 -13.23 -18.81
C GLU A 133 -13.51 -12.05 -17.95
N TYR A 134 -12.70 -10.99 -17.85
CA TYR A 134 -13.11 -9.75 -17.19
C TYR A 134 -14.44 -9.21 -17.72
N GLY A 135 -15.29 -8.74 -16.80
CA GLY A 135 -16.65 -8.25 -17.09
C GLY A 135 -17.70 -9.35 -17.25
N LYS A 136 -17.30 -10.64 -17.20
CA LYS A 136 -18.22 -11.79 -17.16
C LYS A 136 -18.01 -12.63 -15.90
N VAL A 137 -16.76 -12.81 -15.52
CA VAL A 137 -16.38 -13.41 -14.23
C VAL A 137 -15.88 -12.26 -13.35
N PRO A 138 -16.50 -12.03 -12.18
CA PRO A 138 -16.03 -11.00 -11.28
C PRO A 138 -14.65 -11.35 -10.72
N MET A 139 -13.78 -10.36 -10.62
CA MET A 139 -12.53 -10.49 -9.88
C MET A 139 -12.78 -10.35 -8.37
N ARG A 140 -12.11 -11.16 -7.56
CA ARG A 140 -12.17 -11.13 -6.10
C ARG A 140 -10.76 -11.07 -5.55
N GLY A 141 -10.31 -9.88 -5.23
CA GLY A 141 -8.94 -9.64 -4.83
C GLY A 141 -8.78 -8.98 -3.47
N VAL A 142 -7.52 -8.88 -3.07
CA VAL A 142 -7.08 -8.10 -1.91
C VAL A 142 -5.88 -7.26 -2.29
N ASN A 143 -5.66 -6.22 -1.52
CA ASN A 143 -4.47 -5.40 -1.60
C ASN A 143 -3.39 -5.94 -0.65
N VAL A 144 -2.11 -5.77 -1.02
CA VAL A 144 -0.98 -5.90 -0.09
C VAL A 144 -0.45 -4.51 0.28
N GLY A 145 -1.35 -3.64 0.73
CA GLY A 145 -1.07 -2.27 1.20
C GLY A 145 -0.15 -2.26 2.42
N GLY A 146 0.57 -1.16 2.62
CA GLY A 146 1.60 -1.04 3.67
C GLY A 146 2.89 -1.84 3.43
N TRP A 147 3.05 -2.55 2.30
CA TRP A 147 4.23 -3.38 2.04
C TRP A 147 5.40 -2.62 1.42
N LEU A 148 5.34 -2.27 0.14
CA LEU A 148 6.42 -1.57 -0.59
C LEU A 148 6.34 -0.04 -0.43
N LEU A 149 5.32 0.42 0.27
CA LEU A 149 5.01 1.80 0.60
C LEU A 149 4.32 1.78 1.95
N LEU A 150 4.89 2.49 2.93
CA LEU A 150 4.36 2.50 4.29
C LEU A 150 3.12 3.37 4.40
N GLU A 151 2.17 2.89 5.19
CA GLU A 151 0.98 3.65 5.58
C GLU A 151 0.84 3.63 7.10
N PRO A 152 0.81 4.81 7.75
CA PRO A 152 0.83 4.88 9.21
C PRO A 152 -0.27 4.09 9.92
N PHE A 153 -1.45 3.96 9.35
CA PHE A 153 -2.54 3.21 10.00
C PHE A 153 -2.42 1.68 9.79
N ILE A 154 -1.72 1.23 8.74
CA ILE A 154 -1.48 -0.19 8.47
C ILE A 154 -0.31 -0.69 9.33
N THR A 155 0.77 0.08 9.39
CA THR A 155 1.99 -0.23 10.14
C THR A 155 2.36 0.86 11.15
N PRO A 156 1.50 1.14 12.15
CA PRO A 156 1.71 2.23 13.09
C PRO A 156 2.96 2.09 13.96
N SER A 157 3.53 0.88 14.12
CA SER A 157 4.77 0.67 14.88
C SER A 157 5.96 1.50 14.37
N PHE A 158 5.96 1.87 13.08
CA PHE A 158 6.98 2.75 12.49
C PHE A 158 6.86 4.20 12.96
N PHE A 159 5.65 4.63 13.36
CA PHE A 159 5.33 6.04 13.63
C PHE A 159 5.06 6.30 15.12
N LYS A 160 4.36 5.40 15.82
CA LYS A 160 3.97 5.52 17.23
C LYS A 160 5.13 5.76 18.20
N LYS A 161 6.34 5.34 17.82
CA LYS A 161 7.56 5.48 18.65
C LYS A 161 8.17 6.89 18.61
N TYR A 162 7.68 7.78 17.75
CA TYR A 162 8.19 9.13 17.61
C TYR A 162 7.22 10.14 18.20
N ASP A 163 7.76 11.13 18.93
CA ASP A 163 6.99 12.30 19.33
C ASP A 163 6.53 13.08 18.10
N LEU A 164 5.29 13.58 18.12
CA LEU A 164 4.71 14.35 17.00
C LEU A 164 5.53 15.58 16.63
N ASN A 165 6.29 16.15 17.58
CA ASN A 165 7.15 17.32 17.34
C ASN A 165 8.34 17.02 16.39
N LEU A 166 8.66 15.74 16.14
CA LEU A 166 9.68 15.32 15.19
C LEU A 166 9.19 15.37 13.74
N GLY A 167 7.88 15.50 13.52
CA GLY A 167 7.28 15.63 12.19
C GLY A 167 7.38 14.36 11.33
N VAL A 168 7.49 13.18 11.95
CA VAL A 168 7.50 11.88 11.26
C VAL A 168 6.07 11.42 11.00
N VAL A 169 5.55 11.68 9.80
CA VAL A 169 4.13 11.52 9.44
C VAL A 169 3.87 10.62 8.22
N ASP A 170 4.91 10.31 7.46
CA ASP A 170 4.88 9.52 6.23
C ASP A 170 6.25 8.86 5.98
N GLU A 171 6.37 8.05 4.91
CA GLU A 171 7.63 7.36 4.60
C GLU A 171 8.76 8.33 4.26
N TYR A 172 8.45 9.49 3.64
CA TYR A 172 9.44 10.53 3.32
C TYR A 172 10.10 11.06 4.60
N THR A 173 9.29 11.53 5.55
CA THR A 173 9.75 12.12 6.80
C THR A 173 10.40 11.07 7.72
N LEU A 174 9.89 9.84 7.74
CA LEU A 174 10.53 8.72 8.42
C LEU A 174 11.92 8.45 7.87
N SER A 175 12.05 8.32 6.54
CA SER A 175 13.33 8.03 5.90
C SER A 175 14.33 9.17 6.08
N ALA A 176 13.86 10.41 6.07
CA ALA A 176 14.69 11.59 6.35
C ALA A 176 15.17 11.59 7.81
N HIS A 177 14.30 11.23 8.76
CA HIS A 177 14.61 11.16 10.18
C HIS A 177 15.64 10.04 10.48
N LEU A 178 15.47 8.87 9.88
CA LEU A 178 16.37 7.72 10.06
C LEU A 178 17.74 7.93 9.41
N GLY A 179 17.76 8.58 8.24
CA GLY A 179 18.92 8.67 7.38
C GLY A 179 19.21 7.36 6.62
N ALA A 180 19.91 7.46 5.50
CA ALA A 180 20.01 6.42 4.47
C ALA A 180 20.35 5.01 5.00
N LYS A 181 21.33 4.88 5.91
CA LYS A 181 21.75 3.57 6.44
C LYS A 181 20.64 2.91 7.26
N ALA A 182 20.01 3.64 8.18
CA ALA A 182 18.95 3.10 9.01
C ALA A 182 17.66 2.90 8.21
N THR A 183 17.37 3.75 7.22
CA THR A 183 16.28 3.55 6.25
C THR A 183 16.46 2.23 5.50
N ALA A 184 17.66 1.95 4.96
CA ALA A 184 17.93 0.71 4.26
C ALA A 184 17.72 -0.53 5.15
N GLN A 185 18.24 -0.52 6.38
CA GLN A 185 18.07 -1.63 7.32
C GLN A 185 16.61 -1.83 7.74
N THR A 186 15.90 -0.72 7.96
CA THR A 186 14.53 -0.72 8.49
C THR A 186 13.53 -1.14 7.42
N LEU A 187 13.56 -0.51 6.24
CA LEU A 187 12.59 -0.75 5.18
C LEU A 187 12.88 -2.05 4.43
N GLU A 188 14.14 -2.44 4.24
CA GLU A 188 14.40 -3.72 3.57
C GLU A 188 13.97 -4.91 4.45
N LYS A 189 14.20 -4.84 5.76
CA LYS A 189 13.66 -5.83 6.69
C LYS A 189 12.14 -5.92 6.56
N HIS A 190 11.46 -4.78 6.55
CA HIS A 190 10.00 -4.71 6.36
C HIS A 190 9.56 -5.39 5.06
N TYR A 191 10.18 -5.03 3.92
CA TYR A 191 9.87 -5.64 2.62
C TYR A 191 10.08 -7.16 2.61
N ALA A 192 11.03 -7.67 3.40
CA ALA A 192 11.31 -9.09 3.50
C ALA A 192 10.37 -9.86 4.42
N THR A 193 9.76 -9.21 5.42
CA THR A 193 9.03 -9.92 6.49
C THR A 193 7.54 -9.61 6.58
N PHE A 194 7.07 -8.47 6.08
CA PHE A 194 5.68 -8.07 6.20
C PHE A 194 4.76 -8.85 5.25
N VAL A 195 5.18 -8.98 3.99
CA VAL A 195 4.53 -9.85 2.99
C VAL A 195 5.50 -10.96 2.64
N THR A 196 5.02 -12.21 2.72
CA THR A 196 5.82 -13.41 2.50
C THR A 196 5.12 -14.35 1.52
N GLU A 197 5.75 -15.45 1.12
CA GLU A 197 5.07 -16.49 0.34
C GLU A 197 3.78 -16.96 1.02
N GLN A 198 3.81 -17.12 2.36
CA GLN A 198 2.67 -17.55 3.15
C GLN A 198 1.47 -16.60 2.99
N THR A 199 1.71 -15.30 2.80
CA THR A 199 0.65 -14.32 2.48
C THR A 199 -0.11 -14.71 1.22
N PHE A 200 0.59 -15.02 0.13
CA PHE A 200 -0.06 -15.39 -1.15
C PHE A 200 -0.76 -16.75 -1.09
N LYS A 201 -0.21 -17.69 -0.31
CA LYS A 201 -0.87 -18.97 -0.04
C LYS A 201 -2.21 -18.76 0.66
N GLU A 202 -2.22 -17.99 1.76
CA GLU A 202 -3.44 -17.72 2.54
C GLU A 202 -4.48 -16.95 1.73
N ILE A 203 -4.05 -16.03 0.86
CA ILE A 203 -4.94 -15.32 -0.07
C ILE A 203 -5.68 -16.30 -0.98
N ALA A 204 -4.97 -17.25 -1.60
CA ALA A 204 -5.59 -18.26 -2.44
C ALA A 204 -6.49 -19.21 -1.64
N GLU A 205 -6.08 -19.61 -0.43
CA GLU A 205 -6.88 -20.45 0.48
C GLU A 205 -8.17 -19.76 0.95
N ALA A 206 -8.19 -18.43 1.02
CA ALA A 206 -9.39 -17.63 1.27
C ALA A 206 -10.32 -17.51 0.04
N GLY A 207 -10.01 -18.20 -1.06
CA GLY A 207 -10.83 -18.22 -2.27
C GLY A 207 -10.69 -16.99 -3.17
N LEU A 208 -9.71 -16.13 -2.91
CA LEU A 208 -9.41 -14.96 -3.74
C LEU A 208 -8.65 -15.39 -5.01
N ASP A 209 -8.68 -14.56 -6.03
CA ASP A 209 -8.10 -14.84 -7.35
C ASP A 209 -7.18 -13.73 -7.89
N HIS A 210 -7.19 -12.55 -7.25
CA HIS A 210 -6.34 -11.42 -7.62
C HIS A 210 -5.63 -10.80 -6.41
N VAL A 211 -4.46 -10.21 -6.67
CA VAL A 211 -3.73 -9.37 -5.71
C VAL A 211 -3.37 -8.05 -6.36
N ARG A 212 -3.70 -6.93 -5.71
CA ARG A 212 -3.17 -5.62 -6.04
C ARG A 212 -1.91 -5.35 -5.24
N ILE A 213 -0.82 -4.99 -5.93
CA ILE A 213 0.46 -4.67 -5.31
C ILE A 213 0.73 -3.17 -5.52
N PRO A 214 0.44 -2.33 -4.50
CA PRO A 214 0.88 -0.94 -4.45
C PRO A 214 2.40 -0.85 -4.45
N TYR A 215 2.95 0.02 -5.30
CA TYR A 215 4.38 0.33 -5.27
C TYR A 215 4.67 1.79 -5.59
N PRO A 216 5.74 2.37 -5.01
CA PRO A 216 6.08 3.77 -5.23
C PRO A 216 7.14 3.96 -6.31
N TYR A 217 7.21 5.16 -6.90
CA TYR A 217 8.16 5.44 -8.00
C TYR A 217 9.64 5.23 -7.63
N TRP A 218 10.06 5.42 -6.38
CA TRP A 218 11.48 5.36 -6.00
C TRP A 218 12.08 3.95 -6.07
N ILE A 219 11.26 2.90 -6.17
CA ILE A 219 11.77 1.55 -6.46
C ILE A 219 12.12 1.37 -7.95
N VAL A 220 11.67 2.28 -8.82
CA VAL A 220 11.87 2.23 -10.27
C VAL A 220 12.79 3.36 -10.72
N THR A 221 12.37 4.60 -10.50
CA THR A 221 13.04 5.85 -10.91
C THR A 221 13.30 6.77 -9.71
N PRO A 222 14.23 6.41 -8.81
CA PRO A 222 14.55 7.23 -7.63
C PRO A 222 15.14 8.59 -8.02
N GLU A 223 14.80 9.62 -7.25
CA GLU A 223 15.34 10.97 -7.39
C GLU A 223 16.50 11.19 -6.41
N ALA A 224 17.52 11.95 -6.84
CA ALA A 224 18.77 12.09 -6.10
C ALA A 224 18.61 12.74 -4.70
N ASN A 225 17.59 13.58 -4.52
CA ASN A 225 17.38 14.35 -3.29
C ASN A 225 16.29 13.75 -2.39
N ASP A 226 15.71 12.61 -2.77
CA ASP A 226 14.72 11.96 -1.93
C ASP A 226 15.39 11.13 -0.83
N PRO A 227 14.78 11.06 0.37
CA PRO A 227 15.32 10.29 1.48
C PRO A 227 14.96 8.80 1.43
N TYR A 228 14.09 8.39 0.51
CA TYR A 228 13.56 7.02 0.38
C TYR A 228 14.66 5.97 0.16
N LEU A 229 14.29 4.69 0.28
CA LEU A 229 15.16 3.56 -0.07
C LEU A 229 15.13 3.30 -1.59
N PRO A 230 16.17 3.67 -2.37
CA PRO A 230 16.11 3.58 -3.82
C PRO A 230 16.25 2.14 -4.32
N ARG A 231 15.41 1.75 -5.30
CA ARG A 231 15.50 0.49 -6.09
C ARG A 231 15.39 -0.85 -5.35
N VAL A 232 15.51 -0.89 -4.03
CA VAL A 232 15.46 -2.16 -3.28
C VAL A 232 14.10 -2.84 -3.39
N GLY A 233 13.00 -2.08 -3.32
CA GLY A 233 11.65 -2.65 -3.43
C GLY A 233 11.37 -3.35 -4.76
N TRP A 234 12.13 -3.07 -5.82
CA TRP A 234 11.94 -3.68 -7.14
C TRP A 234 12.04 -5.20 -7.10
N ARG A 235 13.07 -5.75 -6.44
CA ARG A 235 13.21 -7.22 -6.32
C ARG A 235 12.08 -7.85 -5.51
N TYR A 236 11.60 -7.15 -4.48
CA TYR A 236 10.49 -7.65 -3.64
C TYR A 236 9.17 -7.64 -4.40
N LEU A 237 8.87 -6.60 -5.19
CA LEU A 237 7.75 -6.57 -6.13
C LEU A 237 7.78 -7.80 -7.04
N LEU A 238 8.93 -8.05 -7.68
CA LEU A 238 9.10 -9.18 -8.59
C LEU A 238 8.94 -10.53 -7.88
N ARG A 239 9.46 -10.68 -6.66
CA ARG A 239 9.26 -11.88 -5.84
C ARG A 239 7.79 -12.10 -5.48
N GLY A 240 7.05 -11.04 -5.15
CA GLY A 240 5.60 -11.10 -4.92
C GLY A 240 4.84 -11.60 -6.15
N ILE A 241 5.23 -11.20 -7.36
CA ILE A 241 4.66 -11.72 -8.60
C ILE A 241 4.95 -13.23 -8.74
N GLU A 242 6.14 -13.70 -8.40
CA GLU A 242 6.47 -15.13 -8.44
C GLU A 242 5.66 -15.95 -7.41
N TRP A 243 5.47 -15.42 -6.21
CA TRP A 243 4.60 -16.06 -5.21
C TRP A 243 3.14 -16.09 -5.67
N ALA A 244 2.62 -15.00 -6.23
CA ALA A 244 1.29 -14.99 -6.85
C ALA A 244 1.17 -16.05 -7.94
N ARG A 245 2.19 -16.20 -8.80
CA ARG A 245 2.23 -17.22 -9.86
C ARG A 245 2.08 -18.62 -9.29
N LYS A 246 2.85 -18.93 -8.24
CA LYS A 246 2.85 -20.25 -7.59
C LYS A 246 1.45 -20.68 -7.11
N TYR A 247 0.62 -19.71 -6.70
CA TYR A 247 -0.73 -19.95 -6.21
C TYR A 247 -1.84 -19.59 -7.21
N GLY A 248 -1.50 -19.32 -8.47
CA GLY A 248 -2.47 -19.03 -9.52
C GLY A 248 -3.16 -17.66 -9.42
N LEU A 249 -2.63 -16.75 -8.60
CA LEU A 249 -3.19 -15.42 -8.36
C LEU A 249 -2.76 -14.44 -9.47
N ARG A 250 -3.71 -13.71 -10.03
CA ARG A 250 -3.45 -12.65 -11.02
C ARG A 250 -3.12 -11.33 -10.33
N ILE A 251 -2.32 -10.48 -10.97
CA ILE A 251 -1.78 -9.26 -10.39
C ILE A 251 -2.40 -8.02 -11.04
N LYS A 252 -2.81 -7.09 -10.18
CA LYS A 252 -2.88 -5.65 -10.49
C LYS A 252 -1.61 -4.98 -9.98
N LEU A 253 -0.79 -4.49 -10.90
CA LEU A 253 0.27 -3.55 -10.57
C LEU A 253 -0.35 -2.18 -10.33
N ASP A 254 0.07 -1.51 -9.27
CA ASP A 254 -0.51 -0.21 -8.91
C ASP A 254 0.60 0.78 -8.55
N LEU A 255 0.84 1.75 -9.45
CA LEU A 255 1.74 2.84 -9.15
C LEU A 255 1.07 3.76 -8.12
N HIS A 256 1.43 3.55 -6.86
CA HIS A 256 0.75 4.16 -5.72
C HIS A 256 1.33 5.53 -5.33
N SER A 257 2.50 5.86 -5.87
CA SER A 257 3.16 7.15 -5.70
C SER A 257 3.82 7.57 -7.00
N ILE A 258 3.62 8.83 -7.38
CA ILE A 258 4.20 9.45 -8.58
C ILE A 258 5.10 10.62 -8.20
N GLN A 259 6.06 10.96 -9.06
CA GLN A 259 6.90 12.15 -8.87
C GLN A 259 6.04 13.40 -8.70
N GLY A 260 6.32 14.16 -7.65
CA GLY A 260 5.58 15.39 -7.36
C GLY A 260 4.24 15.18 -6.66
N GLY A 261 3.78 13.95 -6.38
CA GLY A 261 2.57 13.70 -5.57
C GLY A 261 1.25 13.99 -6.28
N GLN A 262 0.37 12.99 -6.32
CA GLN A 262 -0.90 13.03 -7.04
C GLN A 262 -2.13 13.37 -6.18
N ASN A 263 -2.03 13.28 -4.85
CA ASN A 263 -3.16 13.51 -3.96
C ASN A 263 -2.83 14.27 -2.66
N GLY A 264 -1.56 14.32 -2.27
CA GLY A 264 -1.09 15.00 -1.07
C GLY A 264 -1.39 14.25 0.22
N TRP A 265 -1.70 12.95 0.16
CA TRP A 265 -1.95 12.10 1.31
C TRP A 265 -0.71 11.29 1.68
N ASN A 266 -0.62 10.85 2.94
CA ASN A 266 0.54 10.12 3.44
C ASN A 266 0.80 8.81 2.65
N HIS A 267 -0.26 8.14 2.20
CA HIS A 267 -0.14 6.91 1.42
C HIS A 267 0.44 7.14 0.02
N SER A 268 0.57 8.38 -0.47
CA SER A 268 1.34 8.65 -1.70
C SER A 268 2.85 8.78 -1.42
N GLY A 269 3.29 8.49 -0.19
CA GLY A 269 4.67 8.58 0.28
C GLY A 269 5.05 9.91 0.91
N ARG A 270 4.33 10.99 0.59
CA ARG A 270 4.63 12.34 1.07
C ARG A 270 3.37 13.21 1.18
N GLN A 271 2.97 13.49 2.41
CA GLN A 271 1.81 14.31 2.73
C GLN A 271 2.03 15.78 2.31
N GLY A 272 0.95 16.42 1.84
CA GLY A 272 0.87 17.86 1.57
C GLY A 272 1.42 18.31 0.22
N ILE A 273 1.89 17.40 -0.63
CA ILE A 273 2.48 17.73 -1.94
C ILE A 273 1.53 17.33 -3.08
N LEU A 274 1.24 18.31 -3.94
CA LEU A 274 0.38 18.21 -5.13
C LEU A 274 1.03 18.94 -6.32
N GLY A 275 2.16 18.40 -6.78
CA GLY A 275 3.02 18.94 -7.83
C GLY A 275 3.12 18.04 -9.06
N TRP A 276 2.31 17.00 -9.18
CA TRP A 276 2.12 16.25 -10.43
C TRP A 276 1.14 16.99 -11.33
N VAL A 277 1.47 17.19 -12.61
CA VAL A 277 0.71 17.95 -13.63
C VAL A 277 0.30 19.39 -13.23
N ASN A 278 0.77 19.89 -12.09
CA ASN A 278 0.41 21.17 -11.51
C ASN A 278 1.64 21.91 -10.97
N GLY A 279 1.59 23.24 -10.97
CA GLY A 279 2.67 24.11 -10.52
C GLY A 279 3.89 24.13 -11.44
N THR A 280 4.94 24.84 -11.03
CA THR A 280 6.13 25.12 -11.86
C THR A 280 6.89 23.86 -12.32
N SER A 281 6.82 22.78 -11.55
CA SER A 281 7.45 21.49 -11.90
C SER A 281 6.46 20.45 -12.41
N GLY A 282 5.19 20.82 -12.61
CA GLY A 282 4.11 19.90 -12.97
C GLY A 282 4.37 19.12 -14.25
N GLU A 283 4.73 19.82 -15.32
CA GLU A 283 5.05 19.21 -16.62
C GLU A 283 6.29 18.29 -16.55
N ALA A 284 7.34 18.72 -15.84
CA ALA A 284 8.53 17.91 -15.66
C ALA A 284 8.24 16.62 -14.85
N ASN A 285 7.42 16.72 -13.81
CA ASN A 285 6.98 15.57 -13.02
C ASN A 285 6.09 14.63 -13.83
N ALA A 286 5.19 15.19 -14.65
CA ALA A 286 4.37 14.43 -15.58
C ALA A 286 5.23 13.67 -16.59
N GLN A 287 6.22 14.31 -17.21
CA GLN A 287 7.14 13.65 -18.15
C GLN A 287 7.94 12.52 -17.48
N LYS A 288 8.50 12.76 -16.29
CA LYS A 288 9.22 11.73 -15.53
C LYS A 288 8.38 10.48 -15.27
N SER A 289 7.09 10.67 -14.97
CA SER A 289 6.17 9.55 -14.78
C SER A 289 5.82 8.82 -16.07
N LEU A 290 5.72 9.52 -17.21
CA LEU A 290 5.57 8.89 -18.53
C LEU A 290 6.82 8.07 -18.91
N ASP A 291 8.01 8.61 -18.65
CA ASP A 291 9.28 7.91 -18.87
C ASP A 291 9.39 6.65 -17.99
N MET A 292 8.83 6.68 -16.78
CA MET A 292 8.74 5.51 -15.93
C MET A 292 7.75 4.47 -16.48
N HIS A 293 6.58 4.89 -17.00
CA HIS A 293 5.66 3.98 -17.68
C HIS A 293 6.28 3.36 -18.94
N ASP A 294 7.12 4.09 -19.67
CA ASP A 294 7.90 3.55 -20.79
C ASP A 294 8.83 2.40 -20.33
N GLN A 295 9.60 2.61 -19.26
CA GLN A 295 10.48 1.58 -18.69
C GLN A 295 9.70 0.35 -18.20
N LEU A 296 8.64 0.59 -17.41
CA LEU A 296 7.82 -0.47 -16.82
C LEU A 296 7.07 -1.29 -17.88
N SER A 297 6.45 -0.63 -18.86
CA SER A 297 5.70 -1.33 -19.90
C SER A 297 6.59 -2.19 -20.79
N LYS A 298 7.81 -1.73 -21.13
CA LYS A 298 8.82 -2.58 -21.79
C LYS A 298 9.19 -3.81 -20.96
N PHE A 299 9.36 -3.64 -19.65
CA PHE A 299 9.67 -4.74 -18.75
C PHE A 299 8.50 -5.74 -18.64
N PHE A 300 7.27 -5.27 -18.44
CA PHE A 300 6.11 -6.14 -18.26
C PHE A 300 5.50 -6.66 -19.57
N ALA A 301 5.89 -6.16 -20.73
CA ALA A 301 5.53 -6.73 -22.03
C ALA A 301 6.22 -8.09 -22.33
N GLN A 302 7.20 -8.49 -21.51
CA GLN A 302 7.88 -9.77 -21.66
C GLN A 302 6.89 -10.97 -21.56
N PRO A 303 7.12 -12.08 -22.31
CA PRO A 303 6.22 -13.24 -22.32
C PRO A 303 5.87 -13.80 -20.93
N ARG A 304 6.80 -13.74 -19.97
CA ARG A 304 6.60 -14.26 -18.61
C ARG A 304 5.47 -13.58 -17.83
N TYR A 305 5.12 -12.34 -18.17
CA TYR A 305 4.13 -11.56 -17.42
C TYR A 305 2.74 -11.59 -18.06
N LYS A 306 2.64 -12.05 -19.32
CA LYS A 306 1.42 -12.01 -20.14
C LYS A 306 0.19 -12.58 -19.44
N ASN A 307 0.36 -13.65 -18.66
CA ASN A 307 -0.74 -14.39 -18.04
C ASN A 307 -1.00 -13.99 -16.57
N ILE A 308 -0.07 -13.27 -15.95
CA ILE A 308 -0.11 -12.96 -14.51
C ILE A 308 -0.32 -11.47 -14.22
N VAL A 309 0.33 -10.57 -14.96
CA VAL A 309 0.10 -9.12 -14.84
C VAL A 309 -1.02 -8.78 -15.81
N THR A 310 -2.25 -8.96 -15.37
CA THR A 310 -3.45 -8.79 -16.20
C THR A 310 -4.07 -7.40 -16.06
N LEU A 311 -3.75 -6.69 -14.97
CA LEU A 311 -4.19 -5.32 -14.69
C LEU A 311 -2.94 -4.44 -14.43
N TYR A 312 -2.85 -3.31 -15.13
CA TYR A 312 -1.73 -2.37 -15.04
C TYR A 312 -2.25 -0.97 -14.67
N GLY A 313 -2.06 -0.57 -13.41
CA GLY A 313 -2.49 0.71 -12.86
C GLY A 313 -1.55 1.85 -13.23
N LEU A 314 -2.12 2.94 -13.75
CA LEU A 314 -1.37 4.13 -14.14
C LEU A 314 -0.91 4.95 -12.93
N VAL A 315 -1.84 5.34 -12.07
CA VAL A 315 -1.55 6.08 -10.84
C VAL A 315 -2.73 5.92 -9.88
N ASN A 316 -2.43 5.67 -8.61
CA ASN A 316 -3.42 5.57 -7.55
C ASN A 316 -4.03 6.93 -7.21
N GLU A 317 -5.36 7.01 -7.14
CA GLU A 317 -6.11 8.14 -6.56
C GLU A 317 -5.62 9.54 -7.00
N PRO A 318 -5.51 9.85 -8.31
CA PRO A 318 -5.20 11.20 -8.74
C PRO A 318 -6.28 12.18 -8.25
N ARG A 319 -5.97 13.12 -7.36
CA ARG A 319 -6.98 13.99 -6.74
C ARG A 319 -7.45 15.09 -7.72
N MET A 320 -8.28 14.72 -8.70
CA MET A 320 -8.78 15.63 -9.76
C MET A 320 -9.72 16.72 -9.23
N THR A 321 -10.14 16.64 -7.97
CA THR A 321 -10.80 17.76 -7.24
C THR A 321 -9.84 18.89 -6.88
N ALA A 322 -8.52 18.64 -6.90
CA ALA A 322 -7.47 19.62 -6.64
C ALA A 322 -6.44 19.74 -7.79
N LEU A 323 -6.47 18.83 -8.76
CA LEU A 323 -5.61 18.82 -9.95
C LEU A 323 -6.37 19.26 -11.21
N PRO A 324 -5.70 19.84 -12.22
CA PRO A 324 -6.33 20.20 -13.48
C PRO A 324 -6.82 18.95 -14.23
N LEU A 325 -8.14 18.76 -14.31
CA LEU A 325 -8.77 17.59 -14.92
C LEU A 325 -8.25 17.26 -16.32
N ASN A 326 -8.19 18.27 -17.21
CA ASN A 326 -7.75 18.05 -18.59
C ASN A 326 -6.28 17.62 -18.69
N GLU A 327 -5.41 18.11 -17.80
CA GLU A 327 -4.00 17.69 -17.78
C GLU A 327 -3.86 16.23 -17.36
N VAL A 328 -4.66 15.79 -16.39
CA VAL A 328 -4.70 14.38 -15.98
C VAL A 328 -5.25 13.48 -17.09
N LEU A 329 -6.29 13.91 -17.80
CA LEU A 329 -6.84 13.15 -18.94
C LEU A 329 -5.85 13.07 -20.11
N ASN A 330 -5.17 14.17 -20.44
CA ASN A 330 -4.14 14.19 -21.48
C ASN A 330 -2.96 13.28 -21.10
N TRP A 331 -2.50 13.35 -19.86
CA TRP A 331 -1.46 12.47 -19.33
C TRP A 331 -1.89 11.00 -19.41
N THR A 332 -3.14 10.69 -19.06
CA THR A 332 -3.69 9.33 -19.13
C THR A 332 -3.66 8.78 -20.56
N ALA A 333 -4.05 9.60 -21.54
CA ALA A 333 -3.98 9.23 -22.95
C ALA A 333 -2.52 9.02 -23.43
N ASN A 334 -1.59 9.89 -23.02
CA ASN A 334 -0.18 9.74 -23.35
C ASN A 334 0.44 8.46 -22.75
N ALA A 335 0.13 8.17 -21.48
CA ALA A 335 0.58 6.94 -20.83
C ALA A 335 0.03 5.71 -21.55
N TYR A 336 -1.25 5.72 -21.94
CA TYR A 336 -1.87 4.66 -22.72
C TYR A 336 -1.11 4.38 -24.02
N GLU A 337 -0.81 5.42 -24.82
CA GLU A 337 -0.10 5.27 -26.10
C GLU A 337 1.31 4.70 -25.91
N ILE A 338 2.04 5.17 -24.90
CA ILE A 338 3.37 4.63 -24.55
C ILE A 338 3.28 3.13 -24.21
N ILE A 339 2.34 2.78 -23.33
CA ILE A 339 2.21 1.41 -22.81
C ILE A 339 1.79 0.44 -23.92
N ARG A 340 0.81 0.82 -24.75
CA ARG A 340 0.38 0.02 -25.90
C ARG A 340 1.46 -0.06 -26.97
N GLY A 341 2.17 1.04 -27.24
CA GLY A 341 3.30 1.08 -28.17
C GLY A 341 4.44 0.15 -27.77
N ASN A 342 4.64 -0.07 -26.46
CA ASN A 342 5.61 -1.02 -25.92
C ASN A 342 5.11 -2.49 -25.91
N GLY A 343 3.89 -2.75 -26.37
CA GLY A 343 3.34 -4.10 -26.54
C GLY A 343 2.73 -4.71 -25.27
N LEU A 344 2.51 -3.92 -24.21
CA LEU A 344 1.83 -4.42 -23.01
C LEU A 344 0.32 -4.52 -23.27
N ASN A 345 -0.19 -5.76 -23.25
CA ASN A 345 -1.59 -6.08 -23.55
C ASN A 345 -2.49 -6.24 -22.31
N ALA A 346 -1.98 -5.94 -21.11
CA ALA A 346 -2.77 -5.92 -19.88
C ALA A 346 -3.93 -4.91 -19.98
N LYS A 347 -4.97 -5.08 -19.16
CA LYS A 347 -5.99 -4.03 -18.97
C LYS A 347 -5.33 -2.85 -18.27
N ILE A 348 -5.47 -1.64 -18.82
CA ILE A 348 -4.85 -0.44 -18.26
C ILE A 348 -5.86 0.20 -17.32
N VAL A 349 -5.51 0.34 -16.05
CA VAL A 349 -6.39 0.76 -14.97
C VAL A 349 -6.06 2.19 -14.57
N PHE A 350 -7.05 3.06 -14.42
CA PHE A 350 -6.86 4.46 -14.04
C PHE A 350 -7.93 4.90 -13.02
N GLY A 351 -7.53 5.74 -12.06
CA GLY A 351 -8.42 6.19 -10.99
C GLY A 351 -9.50 7.17 -11.44
N ASP A 352 -10.67 7.10 -10.80
CA ASP A 352 -11.86 7.92 -11.07
C ASP A 352 -11.75 9.40 -10.68
N GLY A 353 -10.63 9.78 -10.08
CA GLY A 353 -10.32 11.13 -9.69
C GLY A 353 -11.25 11.76 -8.66
N PHE A 354 -12.06 10.96 -7.96
CA PHE A 354 -13.09 11.42 -7.02
C PHE A 354 -14.17 12.30 -7.67
N LEU A 355 -14.42 12.11 -8.96
CA LEU A 355 -15.37 12.93 -9.73
C LEU A 355 -16.82 12.43 -9.63
N GLY A 356 -17.06 11.23 -9.12
CA GLY A 356 -18.35 10.54 -9.25
C GLY A 356 -18.45 9.78 -10.58
N LEU A 357 -19.01 8.58 -10.54
CA LEU A 357 -19.01 7.61 -11.65
C LEU A 357 -19.82 8.11 -12.86
N GLU A 358 -20.90 8.85 -12.62
CA GLU A 358 -21.77 9.41 -13.65
C GLU A 358 -21.05 10.40 -14.55
N ASN A 359 -19.97 11.02 -14.07
CA ASN A 359 -19.20 12.02 -14.80
C ASN A 359 -18.21 11.40 -15.80
N TRP A 360 -18.06 10.07 -15.83
CA TRP A 360 -17.08 9.39 -16.67
C TRP A 360 -17.60 8.94 -18.04
N LYS A 361 -18.90 9.07 -18.31
CA LYS A 361 -19.49 8.72 -19.62
C LYS A 361 -18.82 9.50 -20.76
N GLY A 362 -18.29 8.77 -21.74
CA GLY A 362 -17.71 9.33 -22.97
C GLY A 362 -16.35 10.02 -22.81
N ARG A 363 -15.72 9.95 -21.63
CA ARG A 363 -14.34 10.42 -21.44
C ARG A 363 -13.35 9.38 -21.97
N LEU A 364 -12.17 9.86 -22.39
CA LEU A 364 -11.09 9.04 -22.95
C LEU A 364 -11.53 8.13 -24.12
N PRO A 365 -12.22 8.67 -25.14
CA PRO A 365 -12.77 7.86 -26.23
C PRO A 365 -11.66 7.20 -27.04
N GLY A 366 -11.91 5.99 -27.53
CA GLY A 366 -11.00 5.27 -28.44
C GLY A 366 -9.82 4.56 -27.77
N LEU A 367 -9.69 4.61 -26.45
CA LEU A 367 -8.61 3.94 -25.71
C LEU A 367 -9.06 2.55 -25.24
N GLU A 368 -8.86 1.54 -26.09
CA GLU A 368 -9.33 0.17 -25.82
C GLU A 368 -8.63 -0.52 -24.64
N GLY A 369 -9.44 -1.15 -23.80
CA GLY A 369 -8.96 -1.89 -22.64
C GLY A 369 -8.50 -1.02 -21.47
N LEU A 370 -8.92 0.26 -21.45
CA LEU A 370 -8.99 1.04 -20.22
C LEU A 370 -10.05 0.48 -19.27
N VAL A 371 -9.79 0.60 -17.97
CA VAL A 371 -10.70 0.23 -16.88
C VAL A 371 -10.69 1.34 -15.85
N LEU A 372 -11.87 1.87 -15.53
CA LEU A 372 -12.06 2.84 -14.48
C LEU A 372 -11.96 2.16 -13.12
N ASP A 373 -11.13 2.72 -12.25
CA ASP A 373 -10.91 2.24 -10.89
C ASP A 373 -11.52 3.19 -9.89
N VAL A 374 -12.47 2.69 -9.10
CA VAL A 374 -13.15 3.47 -8.06
C VAL A 374 -12.90 2.88 -6.69
N HIS A 375 -12.74 3.75 -5.70
CA HIS A 375 -12.54 3.37 -4.32
C HIS A 375 -13.78 3.76 -3.50
N GLN A 376 -14.33 2.80 -2.75
CA GLN A 376 -15.63 2.96 -2.11
C GLN A 376 -15.53 2.79 -0.59
N TYR A 377 -15.84 3.87 0.12
CA TYR A 377 -15.86 3.92 1.59
C TYR A 377 -17.02 4.81 2.06
N VAL A 378 -17.60 4.50 3.22
CA VAL A 378 -18.69 5.29 3.83
C VAL A 378 -18.22 6.21 4.96
N ILE A 379 -16.92 6.27 5.25
CA ILE A 379 -16.42 6.88 6.49
C ILE A 379 -15.70 8.23 6.29
N PHE A 380 -15.35 8.59 5.05
CA PHE A 380 -14.52 9.78 4.79
C PHE A 380 -15.32 11.08 4.61
N ASN A 381 -16.63 11.06 4.84
CA ASN A 381 -17.49 12.25 4.89
C ASN A 381 -18.54 12.14 5.99
N ILE A 382 -18.98 13.30 6.49
CA ILE A 382 -19.91 13.43 7.61
C ILE A 382 -21.32 12.89 7.33
N GLY A 383 -21.71 12.75 6.06
CA GLY A 383 -23.04 12.27 5.68
C GLY A 383 -23.15 10.75 5.75
N GLN A 384 -22.22 10.06 5.09
CA GLN A 384 -22.22 8.59 5.03
C GLN A 384 -21.78 7.96 6.36
N ILE A 385 -20.85 8.58 7.09
CA ILE A 385 -20.38 8.01 8.36
C ILE A 385 -21.49 7.98 9.43
N ALA A 386 -22.42 8.93 9.35
CA ALA A 386 -23.56 9.09 10.26
C ALA A 386 -24.75 8.16 9.93
N GLN A 387 -24.67 7.35 8.87
CA GLN A 387 -25.70 6.36 8.58
C GLN A 387 -25.76 5.28 9.67
N THR A 388 -26.97 4.75 9.91
CA THR A 388 -27.13 3.60 10.79
C THR A 388 -26.45 2.36 10.21
N HIS A 389 -26.15 1.37 11.05
CA HIS A 389 -25.67 0.06 10.59
C HIS A 389 -26.56 -0.54 9.49
N THR A 390 -27.87 -0.53 9.72
CA THR A 390 -28.89 -0.95 8.74
C THR A 390 -28.81 -0.13 7.45
N GLY A 391 -28.70 1.19 7.57
CA GLY A 391 -28.60 2.12 6.46
C GLY A 391 -27.36 1.87 5.60
N LYS A 392 -26.21 1.56 6.21
CA LYS A 392 -24.96 1.23 5.50
C LYS A 392 -25.11 -0.01 4.64
N ILE A 393 -25.76 -1.07 5.14
CA ILE A 393 -26.04 -2.28 4.35
C ILE A 393 -27.01 -1.98 3.19
N GLN A 394 -28.08 -1.21 3.46
CA GLN A 394 -29.03 -0.80 2.42
C GLN A 394 -28.36 0.04 1.33
N PHE A 395 -27.48 0.97 1.73
CA PHE A 395 -26.72 1.81 0.81
C PHE A 395 -25.75 0.98 -0.03
N ALA A 396 -25.08 -0.02 0.54
CA ALA A 396 -24.27 -0.94 -0.24
C ALA A 396 -25.12 -1.66 -1.29
N CYS A 397 -26.17 -2.36 -0.88
CA CYS A 397 -26.99 -3.14 -1.78
C CYS A 397 -27.64 -2.32 -2.90
N SER A 398 -28.25 -1.18 -2.56
CA SER A 398 -29.02 -0.39 -3.52
C SER A 398 -28.20 0.71 -4.17
N GLY A 399 -27.55 1.55 -3.35
CA GLY A 399 -26.82 2.73 -3.82
C GLY A 399 -25.59 2.35 -4.64
N TRP A 400 -24.69 1.56 -4.06
CA TRP A 400 -23.52 1.07 -4.79
C TRP A 400 -23.90 0.09 -5.89
N GLY A 401 -24.89 -0.78 -5.68
CA GLY A 401 -25.36 -1.67 -6.74
C GLY A 401 -25.83 -0.94 -8.00
N ALA A 402 -26.61 0.14 -7.84
CA ALA A 402 -27.03 1.00 -8.94
C ALA A 402 -25.85 1.74 -9.59
N ALA A 403 -24.95 2.29 -8.78
CA ALA A 403 -23.77 3.02 -9.28
C ALA A 403 -22.83 2.11 -10.10
N MET A 404 -22.61 0.87 -9.66
CA MET A 404 -21.81 -0.12 -10.37
C MET A 404 -22.44 -0.50 -11.71
N SER A 405 -23.74 -0.80 -11.70
CA SER A 405 -24.48 -1.14 -12.92
C SER A 405 -24.46 0.02 -13.94
N GLN A 406 -24.70 1.25 -13.48
CA GLN A 406 -24.66 2.44 -14.32
C GLN A 406 -23.28 2.70 -14.90
N SER A 407 -22.23 2.58 -14.08
CA SER A 407 -20.86 2.83 -14.50
C SER A 407 -20.40 1.79 -15.52
N ASN A 408 -20.74 0.52 -15.30
CA ASN A 408 -20.31 -0.62 -16.11
C ASN A 408 -20.94 -0.66 -17.52
N ASP A 409 -22.07 0.03 -17.72
CA ASP A 409 -22.73 0.15 -19.02
C ASP A 409 -22.21 1.39 -19.79
N PRO A 410 -21.57 1.22 -20.97
CA PRO A 410 -21.03 2.34 -21.74
C PRO A 410 -22.11 3.30 -22.29
N THR A 411 -23.38 2.92 -22.26
CA THR A 411 -24.50 3.80 -22.63
C THR A 411 -24.88 4.77 -21.51
N THR A 412 -24.59 4.44 -20.25
CA THR A 412 -24.92 5.25 -19.06
C THR A 412 -23.72 5.74 -18.26
N GLY A 413 -22.56 5.10 -18.41
CA GLY A 413 -21.33 5.35 -17.67
C GLY A 413 -20.08 5.16 -18.53
N PHE A 414 -18.95 4.83 -17.90
CA PHE A 414 -17.67 4.66 -18.59
C PHE A 414 -17.62 3.37 -19.43
N GLY A 415 -18.28 2.31 -18.97
CA GLY A 415 -18.05 0.95 -19.43
C GLY A 415 -17.19 0.21 -18.41
N PRO A 416 -16.07 -0.45 -18.78
CA PRO A 416 -15.25 -1.22 -17.85
C PRO A 416 -14.92 -0.51 -16.52
N THR A 417 -15.53 -0.95 -15.43
CA THR A 417 -15.34 -0.38 -14.08
C THR A 417 -15.04 -1.47 -13.06
N MET A 418 -14.06 -1.22 -12.18
CA MET A 418 -13.71 -2.10 -11.06
C MET A 418 -13.64 -1.32 -9.75
N VAL A 419 -13.80 -2.03 -8.63
CA VAL A 419 -13.58 -1.45 -7.29
C VAL A 419 -12.20 -1.86 -6.76
N GLY A 420 -11.19 -1.00 -6.93
CA GLY A 420 -9.82 -1.30 -6.52
C GLY A 420 -9.57 -1.26 -5.02
N GLU A 421 -10.44 -0.57 -4.29
CA GLU A 421 -10.38 -0.46 -2.84
C GLU A 421 -11.78 -0.31 -2.22
N PHE A 422 -11.98 -1.05 -1.13
CA PHE A 422 -13.09 -0.88 -0.19
C PHE A 422 -12.71 -1.54 1.14
N GLY A 423 -13.49 -1.31 2.19
CA GLY A 423 -13.30 -1.95 3.48
C GLY A 423 -14.60 -2.03 4.28
N GLN A 424 -14.64 -2.91 5.29
CA GLN A 424 -15.81 -3.02 6.19
C GLN A 424 -15.83 -1.96 7.30
N ALA A 425 -14.85 -1.04 7.31
CA ALA A 425 -14.76 -0.03 8.34
C ALA A 425 -16.00 0.87 8.33
N ASP A 426 -16.69 0.93 9.47
CA ASP A 426 -17.93 1.69 9.63
C ASP A 426 -17.71 3.02 10.35
N THR A 427 -16.50 3.25 10.85
CA THR A 427 -16.02 4.47 11.48
C THR A 427 -14.63 4.84 10.95
N ASP A 428 -14.19 6.09 11.15
CA ASP A 428 -12.82 6.51 10.88
C ASP A 428 -11.94 6.55 12.14
N CYS A 429 -12.22 5.63 13.07
CA CYS A 429 -11.60 5.56 14.40
C CYS A 429 -10.16 5.06 14.45
N VAL A 430 -9.71 4.37 13.40
CA VAL A 430 -8.41 3.72 13.43
C VAL A 430 -7.31 4.78 13.57
N PRO A 431 -6.37 4.62 14.53
CA PRO A 431 -5.29 5.57 14.71
C PRO A 431 -4.51 5.79 13.41
N TYR A 432 -4.25 7.05 13.10
CA TYR A 432 -3.51 7.52 11.92
C TYR A 432 -4.18 7.30 10.56
N LEU A 433 -5.43 6.82 10.53
CA LEU A 433 -6.20 6.71 9.30
C LEU A 433 -6.35 8.08 8.60
N ASN A 434 -6.56 9.14 9.39
CA ASN A 434 -6.71 10.52 8.90
C ASN A 434 -5.40 11.33 8.92
N ASN A 435 -4.23 10.67 8.95
CA ASN A 435 -2.87 11.18 9.18
C ASN A 435 -2.35 11.03 10.63
N VAL A 436 -1.02 10.98 10.75
CA VAL A 436 -0.34 10.90 12.04
C VAL A 436 -0.63 12.13 12.88
N GLY A 437 -1.14 11.92 14.09
CA GLY A 437 -1.50 13.00 15.02
C GLY A 437 -2.84 13.68 14.71
N THR A 438 -3.64 13.15 13.79
CA THR A 438 -4.98 13.65 13.47
C THR A 438 -6.05 12.70 14.03
N GLY A 439 -7.11 13.28 14.62
CA GLY A 439 -8.25 12.55 15.16
C GLY A 439 -9.23 12.01 14.11
N SER A 440 -10.50 11.91 14.49
CA SER A 440 -11.57 11.27 13.73
C SER A 440 -12.78 12.17 13.55
N ARG A 441 -13.52 11.98 12.45
CA ARG A 441 -14.86 12.57 12.28
C ARG A 441 -15.80 11.98 13.31
N TRP A 442 -15.63 10.68 13.59
CA TRP A 442 -16.45 9.94 14.53
C TRP A 442 -16.53 10.61 15.90
N GLU A 443 -15.39 10.84 16.57
CA GLU A 443 -15.33 11.50 17.89
C GLU A 443 -15.41 13.03 17.80
N GLY A 444 -15.33 13.61 16.61
CA GLY A 444 -15.38 15.07 16.42
C GLY A 444 -14.10 15.78 16.84
N ASP A 445 -12.96 15.11 16.70
CA ASP A 445 -11.63 15.62 17.03
C ASP A 445 -10.68 15.62 15.80
N LEU A 446 -11.25 15.54 14.59
CA LEU A 446 -10.51 15.69 13.33
C LEU A 446 -10.10 17.14 13.11
N ILE A 447 -8.84 17.45 13.41
CA ILE A 447 -8.28 18.80 13.24
C ILE A 447 -7.24 18.82 12.12
N PHE A 448 -7.48 19.65 11.10
CA PHE A 448 -6.53 19.95 10.04
C PHE A 448 -6.01 21.39 10.11
N PRO A 449 -4.86 21.69 9.47
CA PRO A 449 -4.36 23.06 9.37
C PRO A 449 -5.35 24.04 8.73
N ASP A 450 -6.15 23.56 7.77
CA ASP A 450 -7.30 24.30 7.25
C ASP A 450 -8.54 24.01 8.13
N PRO A 451 -9.04 25.01 8.87
CA PRO A 451 -10.20 24.82 9.75
C PRO A 451 -11.47 24.42 8.99
N SER A 452 -11.60 24.79 7.71
CA SER A 452 -12.78 24.43 6.91
C SER A 452 -12.87 22.94 6.58
N SER A 453 -11.74 22.23 6.70
CA SER A 453 -11.66 20.77 6.53
C SER A 453 -11.78 20.02 7.87
N SER A 454 -11.79 20.72 9.00
CA SER A 454 -11.85 20.10 10.34
C SER A 454 -13.27 19.71 10.72
N VAL A 455 -13.42 18.66 11.52
CA VAL A 455 -14.69 18.22 12.10
C VAL A 455 -14.55 18.24 13.62
N THR A 456 -15.22 19.19 14.26
CA THR A 456 -15.13 19.47 15.70
C THR A 456 -16.36 19.04 16.50
N THR A 457 -17.27 18.32 15.85
CA THR A 457 -18.47 17.74 16.44
C THR A 457 -18.57 16.28 16.05
N PRO A 458 -18.99 15.39 16.97
CA PRO A 458 -19.08 13.97 16.68
C PRO A 458 -20.01 13.66 15.50
N SER A 459 -19.62 12.71 14.64
CA SER A 459 -20.33 12.40 13.38
C SER A 459 -21.02 11.03 13.36
N CYS A 460 -21.11 10.32 14.50
CA CYS A 460 -21.93 9.11 14.57
C CYS A 460 -23.43 9.45 14.46
N HIS A 461 -24.28 8.46 14.20
CA HIS A 461 -25.70 8.68 13.91
C HIS A 461 -26.45 9.49 14.99
N THR A 462 -26.09 9.29 16.26
CA THR A 462 -26.69 9.99 17.40
C THR A 462 -26.22 11.44 17.53
N GLY A 463 -25.14 11.83 16.83
CA GLY A 463 -24.49 13.14 16.91
C GLY A 463 -23.84 13.46 18.26
N ALA A 464 -23.85 12.51 19.20
CA ALA A 464 -23.34 12.66 20.55
C ALA A 464 -23.01 11.29 21.15
N ASN A 465 -22.12 11.28 22.15
CA ASN A 465 -21.54 10.06 22.72
C ASN A 465 -20.98 9.19 21.60
N CYS A 466 -20.03 9.76 20.83
CA CYS A 466 -19.22 9.00 19.89
C CYS A 466 -17.79 8.75 20.45
N SER A 467 -17.16 7.61 20.15
CA SER A 467 -16.01 6.98 20.80
C SER A 467 -15.47 5.90 19.89
N CYS A 468 -14.16 5.77 19.90
CA CYS A 468 -13.46 4.76 19.16
C CYS A 468 -13.15 3.50 19.97
N THR A 469 -13.67 3.39 21.21
CA THR A 469 -13.34 2.29 22.13
C THR A 469 -13.67 0.92 21.56
N ILE A 470 -14.90 0.68 21.11
CA ILE A 470 -15.29 -0.63 20.56
C ILE A 470 -14.70 -0.85 19.17
N PRO A 471 -14.80 0.09 18.20
CA PRO A 471 -14.20 -0.09 16.87
C PRO A 471 -12.70 -0.43 16.88
N ASN A 472 -11.93 0.18 17.79
CA ASN A 472 -10.49 -0.09 17.94
C ASN A 472 -10.16 -1.25 18.89
N SER A 473 -11.15 -1.87 19.52
CA SER A 473 -10.91 -2.98 20.43
C SER A 473 -10.61 -4.29 19.69
N ASP A 474 -9.98 -5.22 20.41
CA ASP A 474 -9.80 -6.60 19.92
C ASP A 474 -11.17 -7.23 19.59
N PRO A 475 -11.32 -7.98 18.48
CA PRO A 475 -12.59 -8.57 18.08
C PRO A 475 -13.22 -9.53 19.09
N SER A 476 -12.46 -10.03 20.09
CA SER A 476 -13.03 -10.78 21.23
C SER A 476 -13.97 -9.95 22.10
N LYS A 477 -13.89 -8.61 22.03
CA LYS A 477 -14.75 -7.68 22.77
C LYS A 477 -15.95 -7.19 21.96
N TRP A 478 -15.98 -7.45 20.65
CA TRP A 478 -17.11 -7.09 19.79
C TRP A 478 -18.29 -8.01 20.08
N SER A 479 -19.49 -7.43 20.16
CA SER A 479 -20.73 -8.19 20.30
C SER A 479 -20.98 -9.02 19.04
N ASP A 480 -21.75 -10.11 19.18
CA ASP A 480 -22.13 -10.94 18.04
C ASP A 480 -22.94 -10.14 17.00
N LEU A 481 -23.78 -9.20 17.46
CA LEU A 481 -24.53 -8.29 16.58
C LEU A 481 -23.60 -7.38 15.77
N TYR A 482 -22.52 -6.86 16.38
CA TYR A 482 -21.58 -6.02 15.63
C TYR A 482 -20.82 -6.83 14.58
N LYS A 483 -20.38 -8.05 14.93
CA LYS A 483 -19.74 -8.96 13.98
C LYS A 483 -20.68 -9.34 12.83
N GLN A 484 -21.95 -9.60 13.15
CA GLN A 484 -22.98 -9.88 12.16
C GLN A 484 -23.19 -8.70 11.21
N PHE A 485 -23.30 -7.47 11.74
CA PHE A 485 -23.37 -6.26 10.92
C PHE A 485 -22.19 -6.16 9.96
N LEU A 486 -20.95 -6.27 10.47
CA LEU A 486 -19.74 -6.15 9.65
C LEU A 486 -19.70 -7.20 8.53
N LEU A 487 -20.06 -8.45 8.85
CA LEU A 487 -20.16 -9.55 7.87
C LEU A 487 -21.21 -9.28 6.79
N MET A 488 -22.39 -8.81 7.19
CA MET A 488 -23.45 -8.46 6.25
C MET A 488 -23.06 -7.27 5.38
N PHE A 489 -22.43 -6.25 5.96
CA PHE A 489 -21.97 -5.06 5.23
C PHE A 489 -20.85 -5.39 4.23
N ALA A 490 -19.89 -6.24 4.61
CA ALA A 490 -18.87 -6.72 3.68
C ALA A 490 -19.48 -7.56 2.55
N SER A 491 -20.43 -8.45 2.87
CA SER A 491 -21.09 -9.29 1.87
C SER A 491 -21.92 -8.47 0.87
N ALA A 492 -22.67 -7.47 1.36
CA ALA A 492 -23.42 -6.52 0.54
C ALA A 492 -22.50 -5.77 -0.44
N GLN A 493 -21.39 -5.23 0.07
CA GLN A 493 -20.38 -4.55 -0.76
C GLN A 493 -19.85 -5.46 -1.86
N MET A 494 -19.40 -6.66 -1.49
CA MET A 494 -18.86 -7.64 -2.44
C MET A 494 -19.89 -7.97 -3.52
N GLU A 495 -21.16 -8.15 -3.18
CA GLU A 495 -22.21 -8.46 -4.16
C GLU A 495 -22.46 -7.29 -5.11
N SER A 496 -22.61 -6.08 -4.57
CA SER A 496 -22.82 -4.88 -5.38
C SER A 496 -21.66 -4.59 -6.33
N PHE A 497 -20.42 -4.81 -5.90
CA PHE A 497 -19.24 -4.58 -6.73
C PHE A 497 -19.05 -5.66 -7.82
N GLU A 498 -19.63 -6.86 -7.63
CA GLU A 498 -19.68 -7.91 -8.65
C GLU A 498 -20.69 -7.61 -9.78
N LEU A 499 -21.50 -6.55 -9.68
CA LEU A 499 -22.30 -6.03 -10.80
C LEU A 499 -21.44 -5.27 -11.84
N ALA A 500 -20.20 -4.90 -11.47
CA ALA A 500 -19.18 -4.40 -12.39
C ALA A 500 -18.11 -5.48 -12.62
N TRP A 501 -16.82 -5.14 -12.67
CA TRP A 501 -15.76 -6.14 -12.88
C TRP A 501 -15.33 -6.88 -11.61
N GLY A 502 -15.89 -6.54 -10.45
CA GLY A 502 -15.51 -7.08 -9.15
C GLY A 502 -14.67 -6.10 -8.32
N TRP A 503 -13.96 -6.63 -7.33
CA TRP A 503 -13.45 -5.84 -6.21
C TRP A 503 -12.08 -6.29 -5.70
N MET A 504 -11.40 -5.39 -4.98
CA MET A 504 -10.17 -5.64 -4.24
C MET A 504 -10.25 -5.02 -2.83
N TYR A 505 -10.24 -5.85 -1.79
CA TYR A 505 -10.37 -5.38 -0.41
C TYR A 505 -9.10 -4.68 0.07
N TRP A 506 -9.24 -3.55 0.77
CA TRP A 506 -8.14 -2.80 1.39
C TRP A 506 -8.09 -3.07 2.90
N THR A 507 -7.17 -3.87 3.42
CA THR A 507 -6.04 -4.60 2.78
C THR A 507 -5.99 -6.05 3.30
N TRP A 508 -5.04 -6.87 2.84
CA TRP A 508 -4.89 -8.25 3.31
C TRP A 508 -4.65 -8.29 4.83
N ASP A 509 -3.70 -7.50 5.34
CA ASP A 509 -3.42 -7.44 6.77
C ASP A 509 -2.89 -6.07 7.23
N THR A 510 -3.01 -5.82 8.53
CA THR A 510 -2.57 -4.61 9.24
C THR A 510 -1.89 -5.02 10.55
N GLU A 511 -1.22 -4.13 11.28
CA GLU A 511 -0.68 -4.48 12.61
C GLU A 511 -1.80 -4.56 13.67
N ASP A 512 -2.67 -3.55 13.77
CA ASP A 512 -3.70 -3.43 14.82
C ASP A 512 -5.07 -2.90 14.32
N ALA A 513 -5.22 -2.55 13.05
CA ALA A 513 -6.47 -2.07 12.46
C ALA A 513 -7.36 -3.23 11.96
N TYR A 514 -8.13 -3.85 12.85
CA TYR A 514 -8.92 -5.07 12.55
C TYR A 514 -9.96 -4.90 11.44
N GLN A 515 -10.66 -3.76 11.37
CA GLN A 515 -11.66 -3.50 10.33
C GLN A 515 -11.04 -3.29 8.93
N TRP A 516 -9.72 -3.15 8.85
CA TRP A 516 -8.96 -2.93 7.61
C TRP A 516 -8.11 -4.14 7.21
N SER A 517 -8.22 -5.26 7.94
CA SER A 517 -7.48 -6.49 7.64
C SER A 517 -8.46 -7.59 7.22
N TYR A 518 -8.35 -8.03 5.96
CA TYR A 518 -9.12 -9.17 5.44
C TYR A 518 -8.81 -10.44 6.25
N LYS A 519 -7.51 -10.69 6.51
CA LYS A 519 -7.02 -11.84 7.27
C LYS A 519 -7.64 -11.90 8.68
N LYS A 520 -7.60 -10.78 9.40
CA LYS A 520 -8.17 -10.70 10.76
C LYS A 520 -9.70 -10.68 10.73
N GLY A 521 -10.31 -10.13 9.68
CA GLY A 521 -11.75 -10.18 9.46
C GLY A 521 -12.25 -11.61 9.31
N ILE A 522 -11.54 -12.47 8.58
CA ILE A 522 -11.86 -13.91 8.52
C ILE A 522 -11.77 -14.55 9.90
N ALA A 523 -10.67 -14.29 10.64
CA ALA A 523 -10.47 -14.86 11.97
C ALA A 523 -11.54 -14.39 12.98
N ALA A 524 -12.02 -13.16 12.84
CA ALA A 524 -13.07 -12.58 13.68
C ALA A 524 -14.50 -12.96 13.24
N GLY A 525 -14.68 -13.58 12.08
CA GLY A 525 -15.98 -13.90 11.50
C GLY A 525 -16.73 -12.68 10.96
N THR A 526 -16.02 -11.59 10.61
CA THR A 526 -16.60 -10.37 10.03
C THR A 526 -16.41 -10.28 8.52
N ILE A 527 -15.64 -11.18 7.93
CA ILE A 527 -15.48 -11.34 6.48
C ILE A 527 -15.80 -12.79 6.10
N PRO A 528 -16.41 -13.06 4.93
CA PRO A 528 -16.62 -14.42 4.46
C PRO A 528 -15.31 -15.22 4.45
N LYS A 529 -15.33 -16.44 4.99
CA LYS A 529 -14.14 -17.30 5.08
C LYS A 529 -13.59 -17.65 3.70
N ILE A 530 -14.48 -17.87 2.73
CA ILE A 530 -14.18 -18.11 1.33
C ILE A 530 -14.85 -17.00 0.54
N ALA A 531 -14.09 -16.23 -0.23
CA ALA A 531 -14.55 -14.98 -0.87
C ALA A 531 -15.78 -15.15 -1.76
N TYR A 532 -15.96 -16.33 -2.35
CA TYR A 532 -17.09 -16.65 -3.24
C TYR A 532 -18.24 -17.40 -2.56
N GLU A 533 -18.15 -17.66 -1.25
CA GLU A 533 -19.21 -18.30 -0.45
C GLU A 533 -19.75 -17.29 0.57
N ARG A 534 -20.89 -16.66 0.24
CA ARG A 534 -21.54 -15.67 1.10
C ARG A 534 -22.81 -16.24 1.72
N ASN A 535 -23.03 -15.94 2.99
CA ASN A 535 -24.24 -16.33 3.73
C ASN A 535 -25.35 -15.29 3.65
N PHE A 536 -25.01 -14.05 3.29
CA PHE A 536 -25.95 -12.94 3.10
C PHE A 536 -25.85 -12.46 1.66
N THR A 537 -27.01 -12.16 1.08
CA THR A 537 -27.17 -11.51 -0.21
C THR A 537 -28.08 -10.29 -0.11
N CYS A 538 -28.02 -9.39 -1.08
CA CYS A 538 -28.83 -8.18 -1.10
C CYS A 538 -30.34 -8.42 -1.28
N ASP A 539 -30.75 -9.64 -1.64
CA ASP A 539 -32.15 -10.08 -1.66
C ASP A 539 -32.67 -10.51 -0.28
N ASP A 540 -31.77 -10.76 0.69
CA ASP A 540 -32.14 -11.14 2.04
C ASP A 540 -32.67 -9.95 2.85
N ALA A 541 -33.49 -10.26 3.86
CA ALA A 541 -33.98 -9.24 4.80
C ALA A 541 -32.82 -8.64 5.61
N ILE A 542 -32.66 -7.32 5.53
CA ILE A 542 -31.68 -6.57 6.33
C ILE A 542 -32.30 -6.28 7.70
N PRO A 543 -31.74 -6.78 8.82
CA PRO A 543 -32.24 -6.50 10.15
C PRO A 543 -32.10 -5.03 10.54
N ASP A 544 -33.02 -4.54 11.37
CA ASP A 544 -32.83 -3.28 12.06
C ASP A 544 -31.90 -3.49 13.27
N PHE A 545 -30.61 -3.24 13.08
CA PHE A 545 -29.59 -3.46 14.11
C PHE A 545 -29.79 -2.60 15.35
N GLN A 546 -30.37 -1.40 15.21
CA GLN A 546 -30.68 -0.54 16.35
C GLN A 546 -31.80 -1.15 17.20
N LEU A 547 -32.86 -1.67 16.58
CA LEU A 547 -33.93 -2.39 17.29
C LEU A 547 -33.45 -3.70 17.93
N LEU A 548 -32.41 -4.32 17.36
CA LEU A 548 -31.73 -5.49 17.95
C LEU A 548 -30.78 -5.13 19.09
N GLY A 549 -30.54 -3.84 19.35
CA GLY A 549 -29.74 -3.36 20.48
C GLY A 549 -28.27 -3.08 20.16
N LEU A 550 -27.88 -3.01 18.88
CA LEU A 550 -26.55 -2.51 18.50
C LEU A 550 -26.55 -0.97 18.57
N SER A 551 -25.62 -0.40 19.32
CA SER A 551 -25.47 1.05 19.50
C SER A 551 -24.93 1.71 18.23
N GLU A 552 -25.57 2.78 17.77
CA GLU A 552 -25.14 3.58 16.59
C GLU A 552 -24.02 4.60 16.89
N GLY A 553 -23.61 4.65 18.15
CA GLY A 553 -22.43 5.35 18.63
C GLY A 553 -21.73 4.42 19.59
N TYR A 554 -21.50 3.16 19.18
CA TYR A 554 -20.85 1.98 19.83
C TYR A 554 -21.33 1.54 21.22
#